data_AF-A0A2W2GTH4-F1
#
_entry.id   AF-A0A2W2GTH4-F1
#
_cell.length_a   1.000
_cell.length_b   1.000
_cell.length_c   1.000
_cell.angle_alpha   90.00
_cell.angle_beta   90.00
_cell.angle_gamma   90.00
#
_symmetry.space_group_name_H-M   'P 1'
#
loop_
_entity.id
_entity.type
_entity.pdbx_description
1 polymer ?
#
loop_
_entity_poly.entity_id
_entity_poly.type
_entity_poly.pdbx_seq_one_letter_code
_entity_poly.pdbx_strand_id
1 'polypeptide(L)'
;MKTVIWSLRVLTTVHLLGVLGQGVLAGMFVTGDVDMLTLHSDNALYTHVLSILLTVAAVLVWRPGRGPSWPAWAGGALVVVETVQIVLGQDRRLALHMPLGMLIFGVSLMVTLWSWRWRGAAR
;
A
#
# COMPACT_ATOMS: atom_id res chain seq x y z
N MET A 1 16.20 -16.04 -1.64
CA MET A 1 15.14 -15.83 -0.61
C MET A 1 15.40 -14.61 0.27
N LYS A 2 16.57 -14.48 0.94
CA LYS A 2 16.90 -13.30 1.75
C LYS A 2 16.64 -11.96 1.02
N THR A 3 17.08 -11.83 -0.24
CA THR A 3 16.83 -10.65 -1.07
C THR A 3 15.34 -10.37 -1.24
N VAL A 4 14.53 -11.38 -1.56
CA VAL A 4 13.07 -11.23 -1.73
C VAL A 4 12.38 -10.76 -0.45
N ILE A 5 12.80 -11.27 0.71
CA ILE A 5 12.27 -10.85 2.02
C ILE A 5 12.63 -9.37 2.28
N TRP A 6 13.87 -8.97 2.00
CA TRP A 6 14.27 -7.57 2.10
C TRP A 6 13.52 -6.68 1.12
N SER A 7 13.32 -7.12 -0.12
CA SER A 7 12.49 -6.41 -1.10
C SER A 7 11.07 -6.23 -0.59
N LEU A 8 10.45 -7.28 -0.04
CA LEU A 8 9.10 -7.18 0.54
C LEU A 8 9.06 -6.14 1.68
N ARG A 9 10.03 -6.16 2.60
CA ARG A 9 10.12 -5.20 3.71
C ARG A 9 10.27 -3.76 3.24
N VAL A 10 11.14 -3.53 2.26
CA VAL A 10 11.33 -2.18 1.69
C VAL A 10 10.05 -1.75 1.00
N LEU A 11 9.47 -2.60 0.15
CA LEU A 11 8.25 -2.28 -0.58
C LEU A 11 7.08 -1.97 0.35
N THR A 12 6.84 -2.78 1.39
CA THR A 12 5.75 -2.54 2.35
C THR A 12 5.98 -1.27 3.17
N THR A 13 7.23 -0.98 3.56
CA THR A 13 7.57 0.27 4.24
C THR A 13 7.37 1.49 3.34
N VAL A 14 7.89 1.48 2.10
CA VAL A 14 7.75 2.61 1.18
C VAL A 14 6.29 2.81 0.78
N HIS A 15 5.54 1.72 0.58
CA HIS A 15 4.10 1.76 0.36
C HIS A 15 3.36 2.43 1.52
N LEU A 16 3.63 2.03 2.76
CA LEU A 16 3.02 2.63 3.96
C LEU A 16 3.35 4.13 4.06
N LEU A 17 4.58 4.53 3.75
CA LEU A 17 4.96 5.94 3.71
C LEU A 17 4.20 6.70 2.60
N GLY A 18 3.99 6.07 1.44
CA GLY A 18 3.14 6.59 0.37
C GLY A 18 1.70 6.83 0.84
N VAL A 19 1.10 5.84 1.50
CA VAL A 19 -0.27 5.96 2.05
C VAL A 19 -0.37 7.04 3.14
N LEU A 20 0.64 7.16 4.02
CA LEU A 20 0.69 8.28 4.98
C LEU A 20 0.82 9.63 4.25
N GLY A 21 1.62 9.68 3.18
CA GLY A 21 1.74 10.82 2.28
C GLY A 21 0.41 11.21 1.64
N GLN A 22 -0.40 10.25 1.18
CA GLN A 22 -1.76 10.49 0.67
C GLN A 22 -2.59 11.29 1.68
N GLY A 23 -2.56 10.89 2.96
CA GLY A 23 -3.29 11.56 4.03
C GLY A 23 -2.82 13.00 4.26
N VAL A 24 -1.50 13.23 4.24
CA VAL A 24 -0.92 14.58 4.37
C VAL A 24 -1.32 15.47 3.19
N LEU A 25 -1.14 14.99 1.96
CA LEU A 25 -1.44 15.74 0.74
C LEU A 25 -2.93 16.05 0.62
N ALA A 26 -3.80 15.08 0.94
CA ALA A 26 -5.25 15.29 0.99
C ALA A 26 -5.64 16.30 2.08
N GLY A 27 -5.03 16.22 3.27
CA GLY A 27 -5.25 17.17 4.35
C GLY A 27 -4.89 18.60 3.94
N MET A 28 -3.71 18.79 3.35
CA MET A 28 -3.27 20.10 2.85
C MET A 28 -4.19 20.64 1.74
N PHE A 29 -4.62 19.79 0.82
CA PHE A 29 -5.60 20.16 -0.20
C PHE A 29 -6.91 20.68 0.42
N VAL A 30 -7.44 20.01 1.43
CA VAL A 30 -8.68 20.43 2.12
C VAL A 30 -8.50 21.75 2.89
N THR A 31 -7.27 22.10 3.29
CA THR A 31 -6.97 23.42 3.88
C THR A 31 -6.91 24.57 2.86
N GLY A 32 -7.04 24.29 1.57
CA GLY A 32 -7.13 25.28 0.50
C GLY A 32 -5.93 25.34 -0.44
N ASP A 33 -4.89 24.53 -0.22
CA ASP A 33 -3.73 24.42 -1.10
C ASP A 33 -4.05 23.51 -2.30
N VAL A 34 -4.61 24.11 -3.35
CA VAL A 34 -5.11 23.37 -4.53
C VAL A 34 -4.01 22.63 -5.30
N ASP A 35 -2.75 23.06 -5.19
CA ASP A 35 -1.62 22.42 -5.87
C ASP A 35 -1.33 21.03 -5.28
N MET A 36 -1.71 20.82 -4.01
CA MET A 36 -1.58 19.51 -3.35
C MET A 36 -2.46 18.44 -3.98
N LEU A 37 -3.51 18.80 -4.74
CA LEU A 37 -4.32 17.83 -5.46
C LEU A 37 -3.51 17.09 -6.54
N THR A 38 -2.66 17.81 -7.27
CA THR A 38 -1.79 17.21 -8.28
C THR A 38 -0.78 16.26 -7.64
N LEU A 39 -0.13 16.71 -6.55
CA LEU A 39 0.80 15.88 -5.79
C LEU A 39 0.11 14.65 -5.18
N HIS A 40 -1.12 14.81 -4.67
CA HIS A 40 -1.94 13.71 -4.18
C HIS A 40 -2.23 12.69 -5.28
N SER A 41 -2.59 13.15 -6.49
CA SER A 41 -2.83 12.28 -7.64
C SER A 41 -1.57 11.53 -8.08
N ASP A 42 -0.42 12.22 -8.17
CA ASP A 42 0.86 11.60 -8.55
C ASP A 42 1.31 10.57 -7.50
N ASN A 43 1.22 10.93 -6.23
CA ASN A 43 1.53 10.02 -5.13
C ASN A 43 0.60 8.79 -5.12
N ALA A 44 -0.67 8.94 -5.50
CA ALA A 44 -1.60 7.81 -5.61
C ALA A 44 -1.12 6.81 -6.68
N LEU A 45 -0.65 7.30 -7.84
CA LEU A 45 -0.07 6.45 -8.87
C LEU A 45 1.17 5.69 -8.36
N TYR A 46 2.13 6.39 -7.75
CA TYR A 46 3.35 5.74 -7.25
C TYR A 46 3.05 4.72 -6.15
N THR A 47 2.17 5.06 -5.21
CA THR A 47 1.75 4.16 -4.12
C THR A 47 1.05 2.92 -4.70
N HIS A 48 0.19 3.09 -5.70
CA HIS A 48 -0.46 1.98 -6.37
C HIS A 48 0.51 1.05 -7.11
N VAL A 49 1.53 1.60 -7.79
CA VAL A 49 2.58 0.77 -8.40
C VAL A 49 3.35 -0.02 -7.34
N LEU A 50 3.62 0.58 -6.17
CA LEU A 50 4.25 -0.12 -5.06
C LEU A 50 3.38 -1.28 -4.53
N SER A 51 2.04 -1.16 -4.54
CA SER A 51 1.14 -2.24 -4.12
C SER A 51 1.17 -3.43 -5.08
N ILE A 52 1.38 -3.19 -6.37
CA ILE A 52 1.62 -4.26 -7.35
C ILE A 52 2.97 -4.93 -7.08
N LEU A 53 4.04 -4.16 -6.91
CA LEU A 53 5.39 -4.70 -6.67
C LEU A 53 5.47 -5.48 -5.35
N LEU A 54 4.85 -4.98 -4.28
CA LEU A 54 4.82 -5.71 -3.00
C LEU A 54 4.03 -7.01 -3.14
N THR A 55 2.96 -7.04 -3.94
CA THR A 55 2.18 -8.25 -4.22
C THR A 55 3.04 -9.29 -4.92
N VAL A 56 3.81 -8.89 -5.93
CA VAL A 56 4.77 -9.78 -6.61
C VAL A 56 5.79 -10.33 -5.62
N ALA A 57 6.41 -9.47 -4.79
CA ALA A 57 7.36 -9.91 -3.78
C ALA A 57 6.74 -10.89 -2.76
N ALA A 58 5.49 -10.65 -2.34
CA ALA A 58 4.76 -11.52 -1.45
C ALA A 58 4.43 -12.88 -2.09
N VAL A 59 4.07 -12.92 -3.38
CA VAL A 59 3.89 -14.17 -4.14
C VAL A 59 5.21 -14.96 -4.20
N LEU A 60 6.35 -14.28 -4.41
CA LEU A 60 7.66 -14.93 -4.40
C LEU A 60 8.04 -15.47 -3.00
N VAL A 61 7.64 -14.81 -1.92
CA VAL A 61 7.79 -15.36 -0.57
C VAL A 61 6.90 -16.60 -0.39
N TRP A 62 5.66 -16.58 -0.87
CA TRP A 62 4.71 -17.67 -0.71
C TRP A 62 5.06 -18.89 -1.55
N ARG A 63 5.15 -18.74 -2.89
CA ARG A 63 5.20 -19.88 -3.82
C ARG A 63 6.58 -20.55 -3.82
N PRO A 64 7.67 -19.91 -4.31
CA PRO A 64 9.00 -20.52 -4.27
C PRO A 64 9.63 -20.47 -2.88
N GLY A 65 9.30 -19.48 -2.04
CA GLY A 65 9.82 -19.36 -0.68
C GLY A 65 9.14 -20.24 0.37
N ARG A 66 7.98 -20.83 0.04
CA ARG A 66 7.15 -21.63 0.95
C ARG A 66 6.80 -20.89 2.25
N GLY A 67 6.79 -19.55 2.20
CA GLY A 67 6.35 -18.68 3.28
C GLY A 67 4.83 -18.55 3.33
N PRO A 68 4.30 -17.78 4.28
CA PRO A 68 2.86 -17.57 4.42
C PRO A 68 2.23 -16.94 3.17
N SER A 69 1.04 -17.39 2.80
CA SER A 69 0.32 -16.94 1.61
C SER A 69 -0.44 -15.63 1.81
N TRP A 70 -0.84 -15.34 3.04
CA TRP A 70 -1.71 -14.22 3.35
C TRP A 70 -1.17 -12.84 2.91
N PRO A 71 0.15 -12.52 2.93
CA PRO A 71 0.62 -11.22 2.47
C PRO A 71 0.42 -11.02 0.96
N ALA A 72 0.40 -12.12 0.18
CA ALA A 72 0.10 -12.06 -1.25
C ALA A 72 -1.38 -11.75 -1.49
N TRP A 73 -2.27 -12.35 -0.69
CA TRP A 73 -3.69 -12.02 -0.73
C TRP A 73 -3.98 -10.59 -0.26
N ALA A 74 -3.33 -10.15 0.81
CA ALA A 74 -3.44 -8.77 1.29
C ALA A 74 -2.93 -7.76 0.26
N GLY A 75 -1.80 -8.05 -0.39
CA GLY A 75 -1.28 -7.23 -1.50
C GLY A 75 -2.25 -7.17 -2.68
N GLY A 76 -2.76 -8.33 -3.14
CA GLY A 76 -3.75 -8.36 -4.21
C GLY A 76 -5.04 -7.59 -3.87
N ALA A 77 -5.49 -7.68 -2.61
CA ALA A 77 -6.61 -6.88 -2.12
C ALA A 77 -6.30 -5.38 -2.10
N LEU A 78 -5.09 -4.98 -1.66
CA LEU A 78 -4.64 -3.59 -1.71
C LEU A 78 -4.69 -3.02 -3.13
N VAL A 79 -4.17 -3.76 -4.12
CA VAL A 79 -4.25 -3.36 -5.54
C VAL A 79 -5.69 -3.07 -5.94
N VAL A 80 -6.62 -4.01 -5.71
CA VAL A 80 -8.03 -3.82 -6.08
C VAL A 80 -8.66 -2.65 -5.34
N VAL A 81 -8.45 -2.56 -4.03
CA VAL A 81 -9.08 -1.54 -3.18
C VAL A 81 -8.54 -0.14 -3.49
N GLU A 82 -7.25 -0.01 -3.77
CA GLU A 82 -6.64 1.25 -4.21
C GLU A 82 -7.15 1.68 -5.58
N THR A 83 -7.30 0.76 -6.54
CA THR A 83 -7.92 1.09 -7.82
C THR A 83 -9.33 1.66 -7.61
N VAL A 84 -10.14 1.02 -6.76
CA VAL A 84 -11.47 1.55 -6.39
C VAL A 84 -11.35 2.92 -5.72
N GLN A 85 -10.39 3.09 -4.81
CA GLN A 85 -10.19 4.36 -4.10
C GLN A 85 -9.76 5.49 -5.03
N ILE A 86 -8.95 5.21 -6.04
CA ILE A 86 -8.55 6.17 -7.08
C ILE A 86 -9.78 6.61 -7.87
N VAL A 87 -10.60 5.65 -8.35
CA VAL A 87 -11.84 5.96 -9.08
C VAL A 87 -12.78 6.83 -8.23
N LEU A 88 -13.00 6.46 -6.96
CA LEU A 88 -13.81 7.26 -6.04
C LEU A 88 -13.27 8.68 -5.84
N GLY A 89 -11.94 8.85 -5.85
CA GLY A 89 -11.29 10.15 -5.77
C GLY A 89 -11.52 11.00 -7.01
N GLN A 90 -11.36 10.42 -8.20
CA GLN A 90 -11.63 11.08 -9.48
C GLN A 90 -13.11 11.48 -9.61
N ASP A 91 -14.03 10.62 -9.15
CA ASP A 91 -15.47 10.88 -9.10
C ASP A 91 -15.90 11.82 -7.97
N ARG A 92 -14.96 12.28 -7.12
CA ARG A 92 -15.22 13.15 -5.97
C ARG A 92 -16.21 12.56 -4.95
N ARG A 93 -16.29 11.24 -4.85
CA ARG A 93 -17.13 10.53 -3.87
C ARG A 93 -16.43 10.44 -2.51
N LEU A 94 -16.19 11.61 -1.91
CA LEU A 94 -15.33 11.78 -0.72
C LEU A 94 -15.78 10.97 0.50
N ALA A 95 -17.10 10.84 0.68
CA ALA A 95 -17.69 10.07 1.78
C ALA A 95 -17.28 8.59 1.79
N LEU A 96 -16.97 8.02 0.61
CA LEU A 96 -16.46 6.65 0.48
C LEU A 96 -14.93 6.63 0.36
N HIS A 97 -14.37 7.60 -0.36
CA HIS A 97 -12.94 7.70 -0.61
C HIS A 97 -12.13 7.84 0.70
N MET A 98 -12.52 8.75 1.60
CA MET A 98 -11.76 9.02 2.81
C MET A 98 -11.72 7.81 3.78
N PRO A 99 -12.86 7.16 4.12
CA PRO A 99 -12.82 5.95 4.95
C PRO A 99 -12.05 4.80 4.30
N LEU A 100 -12.15 4.64 2.98
CA LEU A 100 -11.42 3.61 2.26
C LEU A 100 -9.90 3.84 2.32
N GLY A 101 -9.44 5.10 2.23
CA GLY A 101 -8.05 5.47 2.46
C GLY A 101 -7.54 5.05 3.85
N MET A 102 -8.36 5.22 4.89
CA MET A 102 -8.00 4.77 6.25
C MET A 102 -7.92 3.23 6.36
N LEU A 103 -8.80 2.50 5.67
CA LEU A 103 -8.74 1.05 5.60
C LEU A 103 -7.44 0.57 4.91
N ILE A 104 -7.09 1.19 3.78
CA ILE A 104 -5.82 0.93 3.07
C ILE A 104 -4.63 1.16 4.00
N PHE A 105 -4.63 2.26 4.76
CA PHE A 105 -3.60 2.52 5.78
C PHE A 105 -3.49 1.39 6.80
N GLY A 106 -4.61 0.96 7.38
CA GLY A 106 -4.62 -0.13 8.37
C GLY A 106 -4.06 -1.44 7.83
N VAL A 107 -4.47 -1.84 6.63
CA VAL A 107 -3.97 -3.05 5.96
C VAL A 107 -2.48 -2.92 5.62
N SER A 108 -2.07 -1.78 5.06
CA SER A 108 -0.66 -1.51 4.74
C SER A 108 0.21 -1.57 5.99
N LEU A 109 -0.22 -0.96 7.10
CA LEU A 109 0.50 -0.99 8.37
C LEU A 109 0.63 -2.42 8.89
N MET A 110 -0.44 -3.20 8.86
CA MET A 110 -0.44 -4.60 9.31
C MET A 110 0.55 -5.45 8.50
N VAL A 111 0.54 -5.33 7.17
CA VAL A 111 1.45 -6.06 6.28
C VAL A 111 2.91 -5.64 6.55
N THR A 112 3.17 -4.34 6.72
CA THR A 112 4.50 -3.81 7.05
C THR A 112 5.00 -4.38 8.38
N LEU A 113 4.23 -4.22 9.46
CA LEU A 113 4.61 -4.73 10.79
C LEU A 113 4.87 -6.24 10.77
N TRP A 114 4.03 -7.00 10.08
CA TRP A 114 4.26 -8.43 9.93
C TRP A 114 5.56 -8.74 9.18
N SER A 115 5.83 -8.05 8.07
CA SER A 115 7.02 -8.31 7.23
C SER A 115 8.33 -8.13 8.00
N TRP A 116 8.35 -7.21 8.97
CA TRP A 116 9.50 -6.97 9.85
C TRP A 116 9.56 -7.94 11.03
N ARG A 117 8.41 -8.39 11.57
CA ARG A 117 8.35 -9.38 12.66
C ARG A 117 8.61 -10.81 12.19
N TRP A 118 8.27 -11.13 10.95
CA TRP A 118 8.47 -12.45 10.39
C TRP A 118 9.97 -12.72 10.21
N ARG A 119 10.46 -13.78 10.86
CA ARG A 119 11.88 -14.18 10.86
C ARG A 119 12.24 -15.18 9.75
N GLY A 120 11.31 -15.47 8.83
CA GLY A 120 11.44 -16.61 7.93
C GLY A 120 11.24 -17.93 8.67
N ALA A 121 11.00 -19.03 7.97
CA ALA A 121 11.16 -20.34 8.59
C ALA A 121 12.62 -20.43 9.04
N ALA A 122 12.84 -20.44 10.36
CA ALA A 122 14.13 -20.80 10.93
C ALA A 122 14.55 -22.12 10.27
N ARG A 123 15.70 -22.11 9.60
CA ARG A 123 16.42 -23.36 9.38
C ARG A 123 17.19 -23.67 10.64
#